data_AF-M2QH57-F1
#
_entry.id   AF-M2QH57-F1
#
_cell.length_a   1.000
_cell.length_b   1.000
_cell.length_c   1.000
_cell.angle_alpha   90.00
_cell.angle_beta   90.00
_cell.angle_gamma   90.00
#
_symmetry.space_group_name_H-M   'P 1'
#
loop_
_entity.id
_entity.type
_entity.pdbx_description
1 polymer ?
#
loop_
_entity_poly.entity_id
_entity_poly.type
_entity_poly.pdbx_seq_one_letter_code
_entity_poly.pdbx_strand_id
1 'polypeptide(L)'
;MTTQSLNIPLFLWAIFYNVDDLVPDPQARYARTTLTHSKELPTILKNMYKPPRRHGKGIRTKGASSVIKTWATELVNDVINNEMKKLRPHLLSAQQKLSEESLLSVSWQPMIDTACSTAPTLWSLLRRVAYTHKQEKRNKKKNPAPVNTVARLTIY
;
A
#
# COMPACT_ATOMS: atom_id res chain seq x y z
N MET A 1 -10.54 13.80 45.12
CA MET A 1 -10.36 12.79 44.06
C MET A 1 -10.08 13.51 42.75
N THR A 2 -8.80 13.71 42.43
CA THR A 2 -8.38 14.34 41.18
C THR A 2 -8.54 13.33 40.06
N THR A 3 -9.58 13.50 39.25
CA THR A 3 -9.75 12.82 37.96
C THR A 3 -8.49 13.09 37.13
N GLN A 4 -7.55 12.15 37.10
CA GLN A 4 -6.43 12.23 36.17
C GLN A 4 -7.04 12.20 34.75
N SER A 5 -6.96 13.34 34.06
CA SER A 5 -7.40 13.44 32.67
C SER A 5 -6.47 12.59 31.83
N LEU A 6 -6.98 11.45 31.34
CA LEU A 6 -6.21 10.55 30.49
C LEU A 6 -5.75 11.30 29.23
N ASN A 7 -4.44 11.48 29.08
CA ASN A 7 -3.85 12.02 27.86
C ASN A 7 -3.86 10.92 26.79
N ILE A 8 -4.86 10.95 25.91
CA ILE A 8 -5.10 9.90 24.89
C ILE A 8 -3.88 9.72 23.97
N PRO A 9 -3.23 10.77 23.44
CA PRO A 9 -1.99 10.61 22.68
C PRO A 9 -0.89 9.85 23.42
N LEU A 10 -0.61 10.22 24.68
CA LEU A 10 0.40 9.54 25.49
C LEU A 10 0.02 8.09 25.81
N PHE A 11 -1.27 7.84 26.08
CA PHE A 11 -1.78 6.51 26.32
C PHE A 11 -1.64 5.59 25.09
N LEU A 12 -2.03 6.08 23.91
CA LEU A 12 -1.86 5.32 22.67
C LEU A 12 -0.38 5.10 22.35
N TRP A 13 0.46 6.11 22.58
CA TRP A 13 1.91 5.97 22.43
C TRP A 13 2.45 4.89 23.37
N ALA A 14 2.07 4.92 24.65
CA ALA A 14 2.51 3.95 25.64
C ALA A 14 2.06 2.51 25.33
N ILE A 15 0.87 2.34 24.72
CA ILE A 15 0.37 1.02 24.31
C ILE A 15 1.08 0.50 23.07
N PHE A 16 1.27 1.33 22.05
CA PHE A 16 1.80 0.88 20.77
C PHE A 16 3.34 0.77 20.76
N TYR A 17 4.03 1.51 21.64
CA TYR A 17 5.48 1.55 21.69
C TYR A 17 6.04 0.91 22.97
N ASN A 18 7.24 0.37 22.88
CA ASN A 18 7.96 -0.23 24.01
C ASN A 18 8.48 0.86 24.94
N VAL A 19 7.60 1.45 25.76
CA VAL A 19 8.02 2.33 26.86
C VAL A 19 8.69 1.49 27.92
N ASP A 20 9.88 1.89 28.37
CA ASP A 20 10.76 1.10 29.25
C ASP A 20 10.03 0.53 30.47
N ASP A 21 9.15 1.31 31.09
CA ASP A 21 8.36 0.89 32.26
C ASP A 21 7.28 -0.16 31.95
N LEU A 22 6.80 -0.23 30.70
CA LEU A 22 5.75 -1.15 30.25
C LEU A 22 6.29 -2.36 29.48
N VAL A 23 7.58 -2.39 29.18
CA VAL A 23 8.27 -3.55 28.60
C VAL A 23 8.27 -4.75 29.54
N PRO A 24 8.59 -4.62 30.85
CA PRO A 24 8.59 -5.78 31.75
C PRO A 24 7.17 -6.24 32.13
N ASP A 25 6.15 -5.38 32.00
CA ASP A 25 4.77 -5.70 32.37
C ASP A 25 4.14 -6.74 31.40
N PRO A 26 3.83 -7.96 31.89
CA PRO A 26 3.19 -8.98 31.07
C PRO A 26 1.80 -8.59 30.58
N GLN A 27 1.05 -7.80 31.35
CA GLN A 27 -0.30 -7.38 30.98
C GLN A 27 -0.28 -6.38 29.83
N ALA A 28 0.58 -5.37 29.90
CA ALA A 28 0.78 -4.41 28.81
C ALA A 28 1.24 -5.09 27.52
N ARG A 29 2.16 -6.07 27.61
CA ARG A 29 2.59 -6.88 26.47
C ARG A 29 1.46 -7.72 25.86
N TYR A 30 0.69 -8.40 26.71
CA TYR A 30 -0.45 -9.18 26.27
C TYR A 30 -1.49 -8.30 25.59
N ALA A 31 -1.94 -7.23 26.24
CA ALA A 31 -2.95 -6.32 25.72
C ALA A 31 -2.55 -5.72 24.36
N ARG A 32 -1.28 -5.34 24.20
CA ARG A 32 -0.74 -4.86 22.93
C ARG A 32 -0.78 -5.93 21.84
N THR A 33 -0.29 -7.13 22.15
CA THR A 33 -0.29 -8.26 21.21
C THR A 33 -1.72 -8.60 20.79
N THR A 34 -2.65 -8.64 21.76
CA THR A 34 -4.06 -8.85 21.49
C THR A 34 -4.58 -7.76 20.56
N LEU A 35 -4.34 -6.48 20.86
CA LEU A 35 -4.80 -5.36 20.04
C LEU A 35 -4.24 -5.39 18.60
N THR A 36 -2.94 -5.68 18.43
CA THR A 36 -2.31 -5.69 17.09
C THR A 36 -2.77 -6.84 16.21
N HIS A 37 -3.24 -7.94 16.80
CA HIS A 37 -3.78 -9.11 16.09
C HIS A 37 -5.31 -9.16 16.09
N SER A 38 -5.96 -8.17 16.69
CA SER A 38 -7.41 -8.12 16.82
C SER A 38 -8.08 -7.69 15.50
N LYS A 39 -9.36 -8.02 15.34
CA LYS A 39 -10.19 -7.54 14.21
C LYS A 39 -10.63 -6.08 14.43
N GLU A 40 -10.46 -5.60 15.65
CA GLU A 40 -10.86 -4.30 16.14
C GLU A 40 -9.90 -3.22 15.62
N LEU A 41 -8.59 -3.46 15.60
CA LEU A 41 -7.61 -2.47 15.14
C LEU A 41 -7.84 -2.01 13.69
N PRO A 42 -8.04 -2.91 12.70
CA PRO A 42 -8.43 -2.49 11.34
C PRO A 42 -9.74 -1.70 11.30
N THR A 43 -10.70 -2.05 12.15
CA THR A 43 -11.99 -1.36 12.25
C THR A 43 -11.82 0.04 12.81
N ILE A 44 -10.97 0.21 13.84
CA ILE A 44 -10.61 1.50 14.42
C ILE A 44 -9.97 2.39 13.35
N LEU A 45 -8.95 1.90 12.63
CA LEU A 45 -8.28 2.66 11.57
C LEU A 45 -9.25 3.06 10.45
N LYS A 46 -10.14 2.15 10.04
CA LYS A 46 -11.17 2.43 9.04
C LYS A 46 -12.14 3.52 9.50
N ASN A 47 -12.56 3.49 10.77
CA ASN A 47 -13.44 4.49 11.36
C ASN A 47 -12.72 5.84 11.56
N MET A 48 -11.42 5.85 11.87
CA MET A 48 -10.63 7.08 11.90
C MET A 48 -10.54 7.72 10.51
N TYR A 49 -10.35 6.90 9.46
CA TYR A 49 -10.33 7.36 8.09
C TYR A 49 -11.70 7.87 7.61
N LYS A 50 -12.75 7.12 7.91
CA LYS A 50 -14.14 7.42 7.51
C LYS A 50 -15.08 7.10 8.67
N PRO A 51 -15.34 8.10 9.54
CA PRO A 51 -16.23 7.91 10.68
C PRO A 51 -17.62 7.43 10.24
N PRO A 52 -18.26 6.52 11.00
CA PRO A 52 -19.60 6.03 10.70
C PRO A 52 -20.58 7.21 10.67
N ARG A 53 -21.40 7.27 9.62
CA ARG A 53 -22.42 8.32 9.47
C ARG A 53 -23.69 7.87 10.19
N ARG A 54 -24.20 8.69 11.11
CA ARG A 54 -25.58 8.55 11.59
C ARG A 54 -26.50 9.38 10.68
N HIS A 55 -27.66 8.82 10.33
CA HIS A 55 -28.72 9.55 9.64
C HIS A 55 -29.38 10.51 10.65
N GLY A 56 -28.86 11.73 10.77
CA GLY A 56 -29.43 12.74 11.67
C GLY A 56 -28.48 13.88 12.01
N LYS A 57 -29.05 15.05 12.35
CA LYS A 57 -28.35 16.28 12.74
C LYS A 57 -27.37 16.00 13.89
N GLY A 58 -26.07 16.14 13.63
CA GLY A 58 -25.00 16.02 14.62
C GLY A 58 -23.71 16.65 14.10
N ILE A 59 -22.84 17.10 15.01
CA ILE A 59 -21.55 17.70 14.65
C ILE A 59 -20.72 16.67 13.89
N ARG A 60 -20.28 17.03 12.69
CA ARG A 60 -19.42 16.18 11.85
C ARG A 60 -18.08 16.02 12.55
N THR A 61 -17.82 14.84 13.10
CA THR A 61 -16.50 14.50 13.61
C THR A 61 -15.50 14.59 12.45
N LYS A 62 -14.52 15.50 12.55
CA LYS A 62 -13.38 15.53 11.62
C LYS A 62 -12.52 14.31 11.94
N GLY A 63 -12.74 13.21 11.22
CA GLY A 63 -11.87 12.04 11.29
C GLY A 63 -10.45 12.36 10.81
N ALA A 64 -9.51 11.46 11.05
CA ALA A 64 -8.11 11.57 10.64
C ALA A 64 -7.89 11.29 9.14
N SER A 65 -8.89 11.57 8.30
CA SER A 65 -8.89 11.19 6.87
C SER A 65 -7.71 11.80 6.10
N SER A 66 -7.37 13.06 6.35
CA SER A 66 -6.23 13.72 5.70
C SER A 66 -4.91 13.07 6.12
N VAL A 67 -4.67 12.93 7.42
CA VAL A 67 -3.46 12.34 7.99
C VAL A 67 -3.27 10.90 7.49
N ILE A 68 -4.32 10.09 7.55
CA ILE A 68 -4.26 8.69 7.09
C ILE A 68 -3.99 8.60 5.59
N LYS A 69 -4.55 9.50 4.77
CA LYS A 69 -4.25 9.52 3.32
C LYS A 69 -2.80 9.85 3.05
N THR A 70 -2.27 10.91 3.66
CA THR A 70 -0.87 11.31 3.49
C THR A 70 0.07 10.17 3.87
N TRP A 71 -0.13 9.61 5.06
CA TRP A 71 0.66 8.48 5.54
C TRP A 71 0.53 7.23 4.66
N ALA A 72 -0.69 6.88 4.21
CA ALA A 72 -0.88 5.75 3.31
C ALA A 72 -0.19 5.96 1.95
N THR A 73 -0.15 7.19 1.45
CA THR A 73 0.58 7.52 0.22
C THR A 73 2.09 7.36 0.40
N GLU A 74 2.64 7.80 1.52
CA GLU A 74 4.07 7.60 1.86
C GLU A 74 4.42 6.11 1.90
N LEU A 75 3.61 5.29 2.59
CA LEU A 75 3.81 3.83 2.63
C LEU A 75 3.80 3.18 1.25
N VAL A 76 2.84 3.55 0.40
CA VAL A 76 2.76 3.01 -0.96
C VAL A 76 3.98 3.42 -1.79
N ASN A 77 4.44 4.66 -1.66
CA ASN A 77 5.64 5.13 -2.33
C ASN A 77 6.89 4.35 -1.88
N ASP A 78 7.04 4.08 -0.58
CA ASP A 78 8.17 3.31 -0.06
C ASP A 78 8.18 1.88 -0.59
N VAL A 79 7.00 1.23 -0.61
CA VAL A 79 6.86 -0.12 -1.19
C VAL A 79 7.24 -0.11 -2.67
N ILE A 80 6.73 0.85 -3.45
CA ILE A 80 7.03 0.97 -4.87
C ILE A 80 8.53 1.24 -5.10
N ASN A 81 9.14 2.13 -4.32
CA ASN A 81 10.56 2.43 -4.42
C ASN A 81 11.41 1.18 -4.15
N ASN A 82 11.03 0.37 -3.17
CA ASN A 82 11.72 -0.88 -2.84
C ASN A 82 11.53 -1.93 -3.95
N GLU A 83 10.33 -2.05 -4.51
CA GLU A 83 10.06 -2.92 -5.67
C GLU A 83 10.84 -2.47 -6.91
N MET A 84 10.90 -1.17 -7.20
CA MET A 84 11.66 -0.60 -8.32
C MET A 84 13.17 -0.84 -8.19
N LYS A 85 13.73 -0.76 -6.98
CA LYS A 85 15.14 -1.13 -6.72
C LYS A 85 15.41 -2.60 -7.08
N LYS A 86 14.47 -3.50 -6.81
CA LYS A 86 14.56 -4.92 -7.17
C LYS A 86 14.39 -5.16 -8.67
N LEU A 87 13.59 -4.35 -9.35
CA LEU A 87 13.41 -4.43 -10.80
C LEU A 87 14.59 -3.89 -11.61
N ARG A 88 15.33 -2.92 -11.05
CA ARG A 88 16.48 -2.28 -11.71
C ARG A 88 17.42 -3.26 -12.45
N PRO A 89 17.93 -4.36 -11.85
CA PRO A 89 18.81 -5.29 -12.55
C PRO A 89 18.15 -6.03 -13.73
N HIS A 90 16.82 -6.16 -13.73
CA HIS A 90 16.07 -6.82 -14.81
C HIS A 90 15.74 -5.88 -15.97
N LEU A 91 15.65 -4.57 -15.70
CA LEU A 91 15.30 -3.55 -16.69
C LEU A 91 16.52 -2.91 -17.36
N LEU A 92 17.70 -3.02 -16.75
CA LEU A 92 18.95 -2.53 -17.33
C LEU A 92 19.59 -3.63 -18.16
N SER A 93 19.72 -3.41 -19.47
CA SER A 93 20.56 -4.24 -20.32
C SER A 93 22.04 -3.96 -20.03
N ALA A 94 22.86 -5.00 -20.07
CA ALA A 94 24.31 -4.82 -20.10
C ALA A 94 24.65 -4.06 -21.40
N GLN A 95 25.17 -2.84 -21.27
CA GLN A 95 25.42 -1.89 -22.37
C GLN A 95 26.36 -2.40 -23.48
N GLN A 96 26.90 -3.61 -23.36
CA GLN A 96 27.98 -4.09 -24.22
C GLN A 96 27.60 -5.05 -25.34
N LYS A 97 26.36 -5.54 -25.47
CA LYS A 97 25.97 -6.38 -26.63
C LYS A 97 24.49 -6.21 -26.98
N LEU A 98 24.15 -5.09 -27.62
CA LEU A 98 22.92 -5.00 -28.40
C LEU A 98 23.26 -5.40 -29.84
N SER A 99 23.01 -6.67 -30.20
CA SER A 99 23.03 -7.11 -31.60
C SER A 99 21.63 -6.99 -32.21
N GLU A 100 21.53 -6.90 -33.54
CA GLU A 100 20.24 -6.88 -34.25
C GLU A 100 19.37 -8.10 -33.87
N GLU A 101 19.98 -9.27 -33.76
CA GLU A 101 19.33 -10.50 -33.29
C GLU A 101 18.76 -10.35 -31.86
N SER A 102 19.49 -9.69 -30.95
CA SER A 102 19.02 -9.45 -29.57
C SER A 102 17.84 -8.49 -29.48
N LEU A 103 17.72 -7.56 -30.45
CA LEU A 103 16.60 -6.62 -30.56
C LEU A 103 15.36 -7.32 -31.14
N LEU A 104 15.55 -8.24 -32.10
CA LEU A 104 14.48 -9.02 -32.70
C LEU A 104 14.00 -10.18 -31.82
N SER A 105 14.84 -10.66 -30.88
CA SER A 105 14.50 -11.73 -29.94
C SER A 105 13.81 -11.25 -28.64
N VAL A 106 13.52 -9.96 -28.50
CA VAL A 106 12.89 -9.42 -27.28
C VAL A 106 11.48 -9.98 -27.15
N SER A 107 11.30 -10.90 -26.20
CA SER A 107 9.99 -11.38 -25.80
C SER A 107 9.49 -10.62 -24.58
N TRP A 108 8.30 -10.05 -24.69
CA TRP A 108 7.69 -9.27 -23.60
C TRP A 108 7.18 -10.14 -22.46
N GLN A 109 6.80 -11.38 -22.74
CA GLN A 109 6.17 -12.26 -21.75
C GLN A 109 7.09 -12.56 -20.55
N PRO A 110 8.36 -12.96 -20.72
CA PRO A 110 9.27 -13.16 -19.60
C PRO A 110 9.54 -11.89 -18.79
N MET A 111 9.59 -10.73 -19.45
CA MET A 111 9.74 -9.43 -18.76
C MET A 111 8.52 -9.10 -17.91
N ILE A 112 7.32 -9.37 -18.43
CA ILE A 112 6.06 -9.21 -17.71
C ILE A 112 6.00 -10.13 -16.49
N ASP A 113 6.36 -11.39 -16.65
CA ASP A 113 6.34 -12.37 -15.56
C ASP A 113 7.37 -12.00 -14.47
N THR A 114 8.54 -11.50 -14.87
CA THR A 114 9.56 -10.95 -13.97
C THR A 114 9.05 -9.71 -13.24
N ALA A 115 8.37 -8.80 -13.93
CA ALA A 115 7.80 -7.61 -13.33
C ALA A 115 6.68 -7.93 -12.34
N CYS A 116 5.80 -8.89 -12.67
CA CYS A 116 4.70 -9.32 -11.81
C CYS A 116 5.19 -9.98 -10.52
N SER A 117 6.24 -10.79 -10.62
CA SER A 117 6.82 -11.50 -9.46
C SER A 117 7.66 -10.59 -8.58
N THR A 118 8.42 -9.68 -9.17
CA THR A 118 9.37 -8.82 -8.46
C THR A 118 8.74 -7.55 -7.90
N ALA A 119 7.72 -7.02 -8.57
CA ALA A 119 7.03 -5.77 -8.20
C ALA A 119 5.49 -5.88 -8.27
N PRO A 120 4.89 -6.77 -7.47
CA PRO A 120 3.45 -7.03 -7.53
C PRO A 120 2.60 -5.81 -7.17
N THR A 121 3.06 -4.96 -6.24
CA THR A 121 2.30 -3.78 -5.80
C THR A 121 2.26 -2.73 -6.90
N LEU A 122 3.42 -2.38 -7.46
CA LEU A 122 3.54 -1.49 -8.60
C LEU A 122 2.73 -2.00 -9.79
N TRP A 123 2.84 -3.29 -10.10
CA TRP A 123 2.07 -3.89 -11.19
C TRP A 123 0.56 -3.77 -10.98
N SER A 124 0.08 -4.05 -9.77
CA SER A 124 -1.34 -3.93 -9.43
C SER A 124 -1.84 -2.48 -9.55
N LEU A 125 -0.99 -1.50 -9.19
CA LEU A 125 -1.29 -0.09 -9.29
C LEU A 125 -1.36 0.35 -10.75
N LEU A 126 -0.35 0.02 -11.55
CA LEU A 126 -0.34 0.31 -12.99
C LEU A 126 -1.54 -0.30 -13.70
N ARG A 127 -1.91 -1.54 -13.34
CA ARG A 127 -3.11 -2.20 -13.88
C ARG A 127 -4.39 -1.46 -13.51
N ARG A 128 -4.53 -1.00 -12.25
CA ARG A 128 -5.68 -0.22 -11.79
C ARG A 128 -5.78 1.16 -12.44
N VAL A 129 -4.65 1.78 -12.76
CA VAL A 129 -4.62 3.07 -13.48
C VAL A 129 -4.93 2.86 -14.98
N ALA A 130 -4.44 1.76 -15.56
CA ALA A 130 -4.63 1.43 -16.96
C ALA A 130 -6.07 1.04 -17.31
N TYR A 131 -6.79 0.40 -16.37
CA TYR A 131 -8.15 -0.08 -16.59
C TYR A 131 -9.11 0.51 -15.56
N THR A 132 -10.16 1.16 -16.04
CA THR A 132 -11.30 1.45 -15.17
C THR A 132 -12.01 0.15 -14.77
N HIS A 133 -12.60 0.13 -13.59
CA HIS A 133 -13.40 -1.00 -13.10
C HIS A 133 -14.52 -1.43 -14.08
N LYS A 134 -15.01 -0.51 -14.93
CA LYS A 134 -15.96 -0.82 -16.01
C LYS A 134 -15.32 -1.56 -17.18
N GLN A 135 -14.07 -1.23 -17.54
CA GLN A 135 -13.33 -1.90 -18.61
C GLN A 135 -12.88 -3.31 -18.19
N GLU A 136 -12.45 -3.48 -16.94
CA GLU A 136 -12.08 -4.79 -16.40
C GLU A 136 -13.25 -5.79 -16.45
N LYS A 137 -14.47 -5.33 -16.09
CA LYS A 137 -15.69 -6.16 -16.17
C LYS A 137 -16.12 -6.51 -17.60
N ARG A 138 -15.75 -5.70 -18.60
CA ARG A 138 -16.08 -5.93 -20.02
C ARG A 138 -15.04 -6.81 -20.73
N ASN A 139 -13.78 -6.73 -20.33
CA ASN A 139 -12.67 -7.49 -20.93
C ASN A 139 -12.53 -8.92 -20.35
N LYS A 140 -13.62 -9.68 -20.23
CA LYS A 140 -13.57 -11.07 -19.76
C LYS A 140 -12.97 -12.07 -20.75
N LYS A 141 -12.83 -11.68 -22.04
CA LYS A 141 -12.34 -12.55 -23.13
C LYS A 141 -10.94 -12.19 -23.66
N LYS A 142 -10.33 -11.08 -23.21
CA LYS A 142 -8.97 -10.69 -23.62
C LYS A 142 -8.05 -10.83 -22.40
N ASN A 143 -6.96 -11.58 -22.56
CA ASN A 143 -5.96 -11.72 -21.50
C ASN A 143 -5.39 -10.32 -21.18
N PRO A 144 -5.63 -9.73 -20.00
CA PRO A 144 -5.33 -8.34 -19.74
C PRO A 144 -3.91 -8.25 -19.17
N ALA A 145 -2.92 -8.59 -20.00
CA ALA A 145 -1.54 -8.19 -19.75
C ALA A 145 -1.43 -6.69 -20.12
N PRO A 146 -0.85 -5.84 -19.25
CA PRO A 146 -0.74 -4.39 -19.45
C PRO A 146 0.35 -4.01 -20.48
N VAL A 147 0.63 -4.89 -21.44
CA VAL A 147 1.56 -4.65 -22.57
C VAL A 147 1.20 -3.37 -23.32
N ASN A 148 -0.09 -3.04 -23.37
CA ASN A 148 -0.59 -1.84 -24.03
C ASN A 148 -0.45 -0.54 -23.22
N THR A 149 -0.07 -0.60 -21.94
CA THR A 149 0.07 0.60 -21.10
C THR A 149 1.47 1.19 -21.18
N VAL A 150 2.51 0.34 -21.25
CA VAL A 150 3.90 0.81 -21.45
C VAL A 150 4.01 1.56 -22.78
N ALA A 151 3.38 1.05 -23.85
CA ALA A 151 3.34 1.73 -25.16
C ALA A 151 2.60 3.09 -25.17
N ARG A 152 1.75 3.39 -24.17
CA ARG A 152 1.02 4.67 -24.09
C ARG A 152 1.73 5.73 -23.25
N LEU A 153 2.63 5.32 -22.36
CA LEU A 153 3.40 6.25 -21.52
C LEU A 153 4.71 6.71 -22.19
N THR A 154 5.14 6.06 -23.27
CA THR A 154 6.34 6.44 -24.04
C THR A 154 6.07 7.37 -25.23
N ILE A 155 4.82 7.86 -25.40
CA ILE A 155 4.41 8.76 -26.51
C ILE A 155 4.12 10.18 -25.99
N TYR A 156 4.58 10.54 -24.79
CA TYR A 156 4.60 11.93 -24.32
C TYR A 156 5.95 12.28 -23.71
#